data_AF-A0A7S8IXU9-F1
#
_entry.id   AF-A0A7S8IXU9-F1
#
_cell.length_a   1.000
_cell.length_b   1.000
_cell.length_c   1.000
_cell.angle_alpha   90.00
_cell.angle_beta   90.00
_cell.angle_gamma   90.00
#
_symmetry.space_group_name_H-M   'P 1'
#
loop_
_entity.id
_entity.type
_entity.pdbx_description
1 polymer ?
#
loop_
_entity_poly.entity_id
_entity_poly.type
_entity_poly.pdbx_seq_one_letter_code
_entity_poly.pdbx_strand_id
1 'polypeptide(L)'
;MRHLFSYRGLNLLVKLTASFSMLIMVWLGVEPMSVADRTWAESPPAQPSGKLKGNILQGREIFNGKGVCYYCHGIDGYLSKTPRLEADTAKLITKLNPPPTDLRNPDVLHLKNNKERARAIREGHPGTGMFPDTTMTDQDLADLLLYLALIRKDPHPEQ
;
A
#
# COMPACT_ATOMS: atom_id res chain seq x y z
N MET A 1 -6.55 20.24 47.86
CA MET A 1 -6.54 18.77 47.75
C MET A 1 -7.91 18.35 47.24
N ARG A 2 -8.01 17.82 46.02
CA ARG A 2 -9.29 17.47 45.36
C ARG A 2 -9.45 15.95 45.29
N HIS A 3 -10.71 15.55 45.39
CA HIS A 3 -11.24 14.24 45.75
C HIS A 3 -10.95 13.10 44.76
N LEU A 4 -10.66 11.93 45.35
CA LEU A 4 -11.12 10.55 45.08
C LEU A 4 -11.62 10.19 43.67
N PHE A 5 -10.85 9.30 43.03
CA PHE A 5 -11.21 8.53 41.84
C PHE A 5 -12.32 7.52 42.13
N SER A 6 -13.33 7.50 41.26
CA SER A 6 -14.40 6.50 41.21
C SER A 6 -14.01 5.37 40.24
N TYR A 7 -13.99 4.14 40.74
CA TYR A 7 -13.82 2.90 39.97
C TYR A 7 -15.19 2.33 39.59
N ARG A 8 -15.47 2.15 38.29
CA ARG A 8 -16.59 1.31 37.80
C ARG A 8 -16.18 0.60 36.50
N GLY A 9 -16.39 -0.73 36.46
CA GLY A 9 -16.69 -1.45 35.23
C GLY A 9 -15.69 -2.49 34.73
N LEU A 10 -15.43 -3.56 35.52
CA LEU A 10 -14.77 -4.78 35.04
C LEU A 10 -15.82 -5.73 34.44
N ASN A 11 -16.15 -5.53 33.17
CA ASN A 11 -16.78 -6.51 32.28
C ASN A 11 -15.67 -7.41 31.71
N LEU A 12 -15.82 -8.66 31.32
CA LEU A 12 -16.88 -9.66 31.37
C LEU A 12 -16.25 -10.84 30.59
N LEU A 13 -16.12 -12.01 31.21
CA LEU A 13 -16.21 -13.31 30.55
C LEU A 13 -15.15 -13.70 29.49
N VAL A 14 -13.87 -13.83 29.88
CA VAL A 14 -12.89 -14.68 29.17
C VAL A 14 -12.58 -15.88 30.04
N LYS A 15 -13.28 -17.01 29.82
CA LYS A 15 -12.92 -18.36 30.27
C LYS A 15 -14.02 -19.33 29.83
N LEU A 16 -13.97 -19.73 28.56
CA LEU A 16 -14.71 -20.90 28.06
C LEU A 16 -13.69 -21.91 27.54
N THR A 17 -13.46 -22.92 28.38
CA THR A 17 -13.32 -24.34 28.03
C THR A 17 -12.20 -24.74 27.07
N ALA A 18 -10.98 -24.85 27.62
CA ALA A 18 -10.01 -25.83 27.17
C ALA A 18 -10.33 -27.18 27.83
N SER A 19 -10.78 -28.18 27.05
CA SER A 19 -10.78 -29.59 27.48
C SER A 19 -11.09 -30.53 26.29
N PHE A 20 -10.28 -31.58 26.22
CA PHE A 20 -10.60 -32.92 25.69
C PHE A 20 -10.70 -33.13 24.17
N SER A 21 -9.65 -33.70 23.57
CA SER A 21 -9.62 -35.14 23.24
C SER A 21 -8.40 -35.48 22.39
N MET A 22 -7.40 -36.05 23.04
CA MET A 22 -6.37 -36.86 22.42
C MET A 22 -6.76 -38.33 22.68
N LEU A 23 -6.64 -39.17 21.64
CA LEU A 23 -6.67 -40.65 21.65
C LEU A 23 -8.02 -41.35 21.33
N ILE A 24 -8.22 -41.79 20.07
CA ILE A 24 -8.90 -43.07 19.74
C ILE A 24 -8.22 -43.73 18.52
N MET A 25 -7.58 -44.85 18.82
CA MET A 25 -7.40 -46.12 18.07
C MET A 25 -7.28 -46.13 16.53
N VAL A 26 -6.08 -46.56 16.12
CA VAL A 26 -5.77 -47.43 14.98
C VAL A 26 -6.70 -48.66 14.97
N TRP A 27 -7.17 -49.09 13.80
CA TRP A 27 -7.26 -50.49 13.29
C TRP A 27 -8.33 -50.59 12.17
N LEU A 28 -7.89 -50.86 10.94
CA LEU A 28 -8.29 -51.96 10.04
C LEU A 28 -7.79 -51.66 8.62
N GLY A 29 -7.26 -52.69 7.95
CA GLY A 29 -6.34 -52.58 6.83
C GLY A 29 -6.94 -52.47 5.41
N VAL A 30 -5.99 -52.51 4.46
CA VAL A 30 -6.08 -52.73 2.99
C VAL A 30 -6.71 -51.56 2.20
N GLU A 31 -6.19 -51.00 1.08
CA GLU A 31 -5.30 -51.38 -0.03
C GLU A 31 -4.60 -50.10 -0.60
N PRO A 32 -3.50 -50.19 -1.39
CA PRO A 32 -2.84 -49.03 -1.99
C PRO A 32 -3.56 -48.59 -3.28
N MET A 33 -4.28 -47.48 -3.24
CA MET A 33 -4.86 -46.87 -4.44
C MET A 33 -4.04 -45.67 -4.93
N SER A 34 -3.43 -45.90 -6.10
CA SER A 34 -3.37 -44.96 -7.22
C SER A 34 -2.82 -43.55 -6.93
N VAL A 35 -1.53 -43.38 -7.20
CA VAL A 35 -0.98 -42.08 -7.62
C VAL A 35 -1.62 -41.75 -8.97
N ALA A 36 -2.73 -41.02 -8.92
CA ALA A 36 -3.28 -40.32 -10.07
C ALA A 36 -2.96 -38.84 -9.94
N ASP A 37 -2.35 -38.33 -10.99
CA ASP A 37 -1.92 -36.98 -11.20
C ASP A 37 -2.97 -35.91 -10.86
N ARG A 38 -2.48 -34.82 -10.27
CA ARG A 38 -2.84 -33.42 -10.56
C ARG A 38 -4.31 -33.04 -10.39
N THR A 39 -4.60 -32.46 -9.24
CA THR A 39 -5.43 -31.24 -9.22
C THR A 39 -4.67 -30.17 -8.44
N TRP A 40 -3.86 -29.41 -9.18
CA TRP A 40 -3.52 -28.04 -8.79
C TRP A 40 -4.87 -27.38 -8.47
N ALA A 41 -5.05 -26.89 -7.25
CA ALA A 41 -6.20 -26.05 -6.93
C ALA A 41 -6.07 -24.81 -7.81
N GLU A 42 -6.69 -24.85 -8.98
CA GLU A 42 -6.88 -23.69 -9.85
C GLU A 42 -7.55 -22.66 -8.95
N SER A 43 -6.79 -21.64 -8.56
CA SER A 43 -7.37 -20.49 -7.89
C SER A 43 -8.49 -19.98 -8.80
N PRO A 44 -9.67 -19.61 -8.26
CA PRO A 44 -10.72 -19.04 -9.09
C PRO A 44 -10.09 -17.98 -9.99
N PRO A 45 -10.39 -17.96 -11.31
CA PRO A 45 -9.88 -16.91 -12.17
C PRO A 45 -10.22 -15.60 -11.48
N ALA A 46 -9.18 -14.81 -11.16
CA ALA A 46 -9.36 -13.51 -10.57
C ALA A 46 -10.41 -12.80 -11.42
N GLN A 47 -11.55 -12.47 -10.80
CA GLN A 47 -12.61 -11.76 -11.51
C GLN A 47 -11.94 -10.60 -12.24
N PRO A 48 -12.35 -10.27 -13.49
CA PRO A 48 -11.89 -9.07 -14.14
C PRO A 48 -12.15 -7.94 -13.15
N SER A 49 -11.09 -7.45 -12.51
CA SER A 49 -11.17 -6.29 -11.66
C SER A 49 -11.53 -5.19 -12.63
N GLY A 50 -12.82 -4.90 -12.73
CA GLY A 50 -13.33 -3.78 -13.50
C GLY A 50 -12.45 -2.62 -13.09
N LYS A 51 -11.66 -2.12 -14.04
CA LYS A 51 -10.56 -1.22 -13.72
C LYS A 51 -11.12 -0.06 -12.89
N LEU A 52 -10.62 0.08 -11.67
CA LEU A 52 -11.14 1.10 -10.75
C LEU A 52 -11.07 2.47 -11.42
N LYS A 53 -12.18 3.20 -11.39
CA LYS A 53 -12.23 4.57 -11.90
C LYS A 53 -11.65 5.49 -10.84
N GLY A 54 -10.53 6.13 -11.14
CA GLY A 54 -9.91 7.10 -10.24
C GLY A 54 -10.68 8.41 -10.14
N ASN A 55 -10.41 9.17 -9.08
CA ASN A 55 -10.88 10.52 -8.83
C ASN A 55 -9.68 11.47 -8.63
N ILE A 56 -9.54 12.45 -9.52
CA ILE A 56 -8.44 13.42 -9.53
C ILE A 56 -8.34 14.21 -8.23
N LEU A 57 -9.46 14.65 -7.66
CA LEU A 57 -9.47 15.45 -6.44
C LEU A 57 -9.00 14.61 -5.25
N GLN A 58 -9.47 13.37 -5.14
CA GLN A 58 -9.02 12.45 -4.10
C GLN A 58 -7.53 12.12 -4.28
N GLY A 59 -7.07 11.90 -5.52
CA GLY A 59 -5.66 11.66 -5.81
C GLY A 59 -4.76 12.83 -5.42
N ARG A 60 -5.26 14.06 -5.57
CA ARG A 60 -4.56 15.27 -5.10
C ARG A 60 -4.45 15.32 -3.58
N GLU A 61 -5.52 15.01 -2.86
CA GLU A 61 -5.52 14.94 -1.40
C GLU A 61 -4.60 13.84 -0.87
N ILE A 62 -4.53 12.70 -1.55
CA ILE A 62 -3.60 11.62 -1.23
C ILE A 62 -2.16 12.10 -1.45
N PHE A 63 -1.86 12.67 -2.62
CA PHE A 63 -0.52 13.13 -2.98
C PHE A 63 0.03 14.19 -2.00
N ASN A 64 -0.80 15.17 -1.65
CA ASN A 64 -0.44 16.29 -0.76
C ASN A 64 -0.76 16.04 0.73
N GLY A 65 -1.18 14.82 1.07
CA GLY A 65 -1.68 14.49 2.40
C GLY A 65 -1.33 13.07 2.77
N LYS A 66 -2.32 12.17 2.71
CA LYS A 66 -2.24 10.80 3.23
C LYS A 66 -1.00 10.03 2.75
N GLY A 67 -0.68 10.11 1.47
CA GLY A 67 0.44 9.39 0.85
C GLY A 67 1.80 10.08 1.00
N VAL A 68 1.86 11.26 1.64
CA VAL A 68 3.07 12.05 1.93
C VAL A 68 4.03 12.25 0.74
N CYS A 69 3.55 12.08 -0.49
CA CYS A 69 4.37 12.12 -1.71
C CYS A 69 5.03 13.49 -1.88
N TYR A 70 4.29 14.54 -1.53
CA TYR A 70 4.71 15.94 -1.60
C TYR A 70 5.89 16.31 -0.68
N TYR A 71 6.25 15.49 0.31
CA TYR A 71 7.42 15.76 1.15
C TYR A 71 8.71 15.74 0.32
N CYS A 72 8.80 14.78 -0.59
CA CYS A 72 9.98 14.59 -1.44
C CYS A 72 9.77 15.16 -2.84
N HIS A 73 8.57 15.01 -3.41
CA HIS A 73 8.27 15.46 -4.78
C HIS A 73 7.67 16.87 -4.86
N GLY A 74 7.48 17.54 -3.72
CA GLY A 74 6.91 18.88 -3.62
C GLY A 74 5.39 18.93 -3.80
N ILE A 75 4.77 20.02 -3.36
CA ILE A 75 3.32 20.28 -3.43
C ILE A 75 2.87 20.21 -4.89
N ASP A 76 1.86 19.38 -5.13
CA ASP A 76 1.34 19.01 -6.45
C ASP A 76 2.39 18.45 -7.43
N GLY A 77 3.58 18.06 -6.97
CA GLY A 77 4.68 17.59 -7.82
C GLY A 77 5.62 18.70 -8.31
N TYR A 78 5.44 19.95 -7.85
CA TYR A 78 6.45 20.98 -8.08
C TYR A 78 7.63 20.75 -7.14
N LEU A 79 8.70 20.13 -7.63
CA LEU A 79 9.85 19.70 -6.80
C LEU A 79 10.43 20.82 -5.93
N SER A 80 10.42 22.07 -6.41
CA SER A 80 10.91 23.24 -5.68
C SER A 80 9.95 23.80 -4.62
N LYS A 81 8.74 23.24 -4.49
CA LYS A 81 7.70 23.69 -3.56
C LYS A 81 7.45 22.62 -2.51
N THR A 82 8.41 22.36 -1.63
CA THR A 82 8.20 21.43 -0.52
C THR A 82 7.36 22.08 0.59
N PRO A 83 6.59 21.29 1.36
CA PRO A 83 5.94 21.80 2.55
C PRO A 83 6.97 22.21 3.61
N ARG A 84 6.53 22.92 4.65
CA ARG A 84 7.37 23.16 5.81
C ARG A 84 7.61 21.83 6.55
N LEU A 85 8.84 21.35 6.50
CA LEU A 85 9.28 20.16 7.21
C LEU A 85 10.16 20.55 8.40
N GLU A 86 10.32 19.63 9.35
CA GLU A 86 11.34 19.75 10.38
C GLU A 86 12.73 19.83 9.74
N ALA A 87 13.63 20.61 10.36
CA ALA A 87 14.93 20.94 9.77
C ALA A 87 15.77 19.69 9.44
N ASP A 88 15.75 18.69 10.32
CA ASP A 88 16.48 17.45 10.11
C ASP A 88 15.89 16.61 8.97
N THR A 89 14.56 16.54 8.85
CA THR A 89 13.89 15.87 7.72
C THR A 89 14.24 16.54 6.40
N ALA A 90 14.16 17.88 6.33
CA ALA A 90 14.54 18.63 5.14
C ALA A 90 16.00 18.36 4.77
N LYS A 91 16.91 18.37 5.76
CA LYS A 91 18.33 18.08 5.56
C LYS A 91 18.57 16.65 5.06
N LEU A 92 17.85 15.66 5.56
CA LEU A 92 17.94 14.28 5.06
C LEU A 92 17.48 14.18 3.60
N ILE A 93 16.35 14.82 3.26
CA ILE A 93 15.84 14.82 1.87
C ILE A 93 16.85 15.44 0.90
N THR A 94 17.49 16.56 1.28
CA THR A 94 18.53 17.20 0.42
C THR A 94 19.77 16.34 0.19
N LYS A 95 19.98 15.30 1.00
CA LYS A 95 21.13 14.38 0.90
C LYS A 95 20.80 13.06 0.20
N LEU A 96 19.54 12.85 -0.20
CA LEU A 96 19.15 11.65 -0.93
C LEU A 96 19.95 11.55 -2.24
N ASN A 97 20.49 10.36 -2.50
CA ASN A 97 21.20 10.04 -3.72
C ASN A 97 20.67 8.69 -4.25
N PRO A 98 19.96 8.67 -5.39
CA PRO A 98 19.61 9.82 -6.23
C PRO A 98 18.60 10.77 -5.56
N PRO A 99 18.53 12.04 -5.99
CA PRO A 99 17.50 12.98 -5.52
C PRO A 99 16.10 12.54 -6.00
N PRO A 100 15.02 13.00 -5.34
CA PRO A 100 13.66 12.76 -5.82
C PRO A 100 13.46 13.26 -7.25
N THR A 101 12.86 12.44 -8.10
CA THR A 101 12.57 12.79 -9.50
C THR A 101 11.57 13.95 -9.58
N ASP A 102 11.79 14.89 -10.49
CA ASP A 102 10.79 15.90 -10.85
C ASP A 102 9.64 15.23 -11.61
N LEU A 103 8.47 15.15 -10.97
CA LEU A 103 7.31 14.46 -11.52
C LEU A 103 6.64 15.22 -12.68
N ARG A 104 7.06 16.46 -12.97
CA ARG A 104 6.49 17.29 -14.05
C ARG A 104 7.44 17.47 -15.23
N ASN A 105 8.68 17.00 -15.11
CA ASN A 105 9.65 17.02 -16.20
C ASN A 105 9.62 15.65 -16.93
N PRO A 106 9.03 15.55 -18.13
CA PRO A 106 8.90 14.28 -18.84
C PRO A 106 10.26 13.64 -19.22
N ASP A 107 11.32 14.43 -19.37
CA ASP A 107 12.63 13.94 -19.80
C ASP A 107 13.31 13.05 -18.76
N VAL A 108 12.91 13.17 -17.49
CA VAL A 108 13.43 12.37 -16.37
C VAL A 108 12.45 11.29 -15.89
N LEU A 109 11.32 11.12 -16.57
CA LEU A 109 10.31 10.10 -16.24
C LEU A 109 10.56 8.80 -17.00
N HIS A 110 11.12 7.82 -16.28
CA HIS A 110 11.43 6.51 -16.85
C HIS A 110 10.27 5.51 -16.77
N LEU A 111 9.39 5.62 -15.77
CA LEU A 111 8.22 4.73 -15.63
C LEU A 111 7.12 5.12 -16.63
N LYS A 112 6.84 4.23 -17.58
CA LYS A 112 6.02 4.51 -18.76
C LYS A 112 4.54 4.29 -18.54
N ASN A 113 4.17 3.38 -17.65
CA ASN A 113 2.78 3.00 -17.43
C ASN A 113 2.41 2.98 -15.94
N ASN A 114 1.11 2.92 -15.66
CA ASN A 114 0.56 2.90 -14.32
C ASN A 114 0.87 1.63 -13.57
N LYS A 115 1.08 0.49 -14.25
CA LYS A 115 1.55 -0.73 -13.59
C LYS A 115 2.92 -0.55 -12.94
N GLU A 116 3.86 0.05 -13.66
CA GLU A 116 5.20 0.39 -13.13
C GLU A 116 5.14 1.41 -12.01
N ARG A 117 4.30 2.45 -12.16
CA ARG A 117 4.12 3.49 -11.14
C ARG A 117 3.46 2.93 -9.87
N ALA A 118 2.42 2.11 -10.04
CA ALA A 118 1.74 1.41 -8.95
C ALA A 118 2.72 0.55 -8.16
N ARG A 119 3.58 -0.18 -8.88
CA ARG A 119 4.63 -0.99 -8.27
C ARG A 119 5.60 -0.13 -7.46
N ALA A 120 6.12 0.95 -8.03
CA ALA A 120 7.04 1.85 -7.33
C ALA A 120 6.41 2.49 -6.09
N ILE A 121 5.10 2.79 -6.10
CA ILE A 121 4.40 3.32 -4.93
C ILE A 121 4.22 2.26 -3.84
N ARG A 122 3.75 1.06 -4.21
CA ARG A 122 3.47 -0.01 -3.23
C ARG A 122 4.73 -0.65 -2.66
N GLU A 123 5.76 -0.83 -3.50
CA GLU A 123 6.99 -1.56 -3.16
C GLU A 123 8.16 -0.63 -2.84
N GLY A 124 7.99 0.68 -3.07
CA GLY A 124 9.09 1.63 -3.08
C GLY A 124 9.87 1.58 -4.40
N HIS A 125 10.83 2.49 -4.56
CA HIS A 125 11.71 2.50 -5.73
C HIS A 125 13.13 2.08 -5.32
N PRO A 126 13.58 0.86 -5.68
CA PRO A 126 14.87 0.33 -5.25
C PRO A 126 16.05 1.26 -5.56
N GLY A 127 16.97 1.38 -4.60
CA GLY A 127 18.15 2.24 -4.72
C GLY A 127 17.87 3.74 -4.55
N THR A 128 16.68 4.12 -4.08
CA THR A 128 16.31 5.52 -3.81
C THR A 128 15.76 5.70 -2.39
N GLY A 129 15.48 6.95 -2.00
CA GLY A 129 14.78 7.26 -0.75
C GLY A 129 13.26 7.03 -0.77
N MET A 130 12.70 6.51 -1.87
CA MET A 130 11.26 6.25 -2.00
C MET A 130 10.91 4.90 -1.37
N PHE A 131 10.54 4.92 -0.10
CA PHE A 131 10.07 3.74 0.64
C PHE A 131 8.66 3.29 0.20
N PRO A 132 8.29 2.02 0.41
CA PRO A 132 6.95 1.51 0.13
C PRO A 132 5.86 2.22 0.95
N ASP A 133 4.71 2.48 0.34
CA ASP A 133 3.46 2.78 1.04
C ASP A 133 2.57 1.53 1.10
N THR A 134 2.52 0.90 2.27
CA THR A 134 1.72 -0.30 2.53
C THR A 134 0.33 0.01 3.07
N THR A 135 -0.01 1.30 3.25
CA THR A 135 -1.27 1.75 3.85
C THR A 135 -2.31 2.17 2.81
N MET A 136 -1.90 2.29 1.55
CA MET A 136 -2.72 2.73 0.43
C MET A 136 -3.69 1.63 -0.04
N THR A 137 -4.98 1.93 -0.05
CA THR A 137 -6.00 1.04 -0.64
C THR A 137 -5.88 0.99 -2.17
N ASP A 138 -6.51 0.02 -2.82
CA ASP A 138 -6.54 -0.03 -4.29
C ASP A 138 -7.23 1.19 -4.90
N GLN A 139 -8.27 1.72 -4.23
CA GLN A 139 -8.95 2.93 -4.70
C GLN A 139 -8.06 4.17 -4.51
N ASP A 140 -7.37 4.31 -3.37
CA ASP A 140 -6.42 5.41 -3.16
C ASP A 140 -5.34 5.40 -4.26
N LEU A 141 -4.83 4.21 -4.60
CA LEU A 141 -3.82 4.08 -5.65
C LEU A 141 -4.38 4.44 -7.03
N ALA A 142 -5.62 4.03 -7.34
CA ALA A 142 -6.28 4.40 -8.59
C ALA A 142 -6.49 5.93 -8.70
N ASP A 143 -6.93 6.57 -7.62
CA ASP A 143 -7.10 8.02 -7.52
C ASP A 143 -5.77 8.74 -7.70
N LEU A 144 -4.72 8.28 -7.00
CA LEU A 144 -3.37 8.84 -7.07
C LEU A 144 -2.77 8.69 -8.47
N LEU A 145 -2.88 7.53 -9.12
CA LEU A 145 -2.37 7.32 -10.47
C LEU A 145 -3.05 8.23 -11.49
N LEU A 146 -4.36 8.43 -11.36
CA LEU A 146 -5.08 9.37 -12.22
C LEU A 146 -4.62 10.82 -12.00
N TYR A 147 -4.36 11.20 -10.74
CA TYR A 147 -3.79 12.51 -10.44
C TYR A 147 -2.36 12.68 -10.98
N LEU A 148 -1.53 11.64 -10.85
CA LEU A 148 -0.17 11.63 -11.41
C LEU A 148 -0.19 11.82 -12.92
N ALA A 149 -1.10 11.14 -13.62
CA ALA A 149 -1.28 11.31 -15.05
C ALA A 149 -1.65 12.75 -15.43
N LEU A 150 -2.53 13.41 -14.65
CA LEU A 150 -2.86 14.82 -14.84
C LEU A 150 -1.62 15.73 -14.69
N ILE A 151 -0.85 15.61 -13.61
CA ILE A 151 0.29 16.52 -13.37
C ILE A 151 1.46 16.29 -14.32
N ARG A 152 1.57 15.07 -14.88
CA ARG A 152 2.54 14.66 -15.90
C ARG A 152 2.11 15.00 -17.32
N LYS A 153 0.86 15.42 -17.52
CA LYS A 153 0.22 15.57 -18.85
C LYS A 153 0.34 14.27 -19.67
N ASP A 154 0.12 13.14 -19.02
CA ASP A 154 0.21 11.83 -19.65
C ASP A 154 -0.90 11.69 -20.70
N PRO A 155 -0.57 11.39 -21.97
CA PRO A 155 -1.58 11.19 -23.01
C PRO A 155 -2.38 9.89 -22.83
N HIS A 156 -1.91 8.96 -21.99
CA HIS A 156 -2.49 7.62 -21.81
C HIS A 156 -2.66 7.30 -20.31
N PRO A 157 -3.50 8.05 -19.57
CA PRO A 157 -3.72 7.87 -18.13
C PRO A 157 -4.26 6.49 -17.76
N GLU A 158 -4.68 5.69 -18.73
CA GLU A 158 -5.23 4.35 -18.55
C GLU A 158 -4.23 3.19 -18.70
N GLN A 159 -3.01 3.43 -19.15
CA GLN A 159 -2.01 2.37 -19.34
C GLN A 159 -1.13 2.25 -18.11
#